data_AF-A0A357YY66-F1
#
_entry.id   AF-A0A357YY66-F1
#
_cell.length_a   1.000
_cell.length_b   1.000
_cell.length_c   1.000
_cell.angle_alpha   90.00
_cell.angle_beta   90.00
_cell.angle_gamma   90.00
#
_symmetry.space_group_name_H-M   'P 1'
#
loop_
_entity.id
_entity.type
_entity.pdbx_description
1 polymer ?
#
loop_
_entity_poly.entity_id
_entity_poly.type
_entity_poly.pdbx_seq_one_letter_code
_entity_poly.pdbx_strand_id
1 'polypeptide(L)'
;MKIINIKEMCIKFFRQYGRQIGNQAGFSFIELMVVVIILGILAGAIVPRYMDKADKAKIVKAQVDIAAIETSLKMYKLDNGFYPTTEQGLLALIEKPTTDPVPRSWNENGYFEKQRVPKDPWGAEYVYLCPGVHGTFDLISYGADSESGGEGINADITNWEEQE
;
A
#
# COMPACT_ATOMS: atom_id res chain seq x y z
N MET A 1 9.47 6.41 -35.32
CA MET A 1 10.29 5.48 -34.50
C MET A 1 9.54 4.14 -34.47
N LYS A 2 9.90 3.16 -35.32
CA LYS A 2 9.17 1.89 -35.42
C LYS A 2 9.63 0.97 -34.28
N ILE A 3 8.69 0.51 -33.46
CA ILE A 3 8.92 -0.53 -32.46
C ILE A 3 9.27 -1.81 -33.23
N ILE A 4 10.52 -2.25 -33.12
CA ILE A 4 11.00 -3.47 -33.76
C ILE A 4 10.36 -4.63 -32.98
N ASN A 5 9.51 -5.42 -33.66
CA ASN A 5 8.83 -6.55 -33.03
C ASN A 5 9.83 -7.70 -32.83
N ILE A 6 10.29 -7.88 -31.59
CA ILE A 6 11.31 -8.85 -31.18
C ILE A 6 10.97 -10.29 -31.62
N LYS A 7 9.69 -10.66 -31.69
CA LYS A 7 9.26 -11.98 -32.18
C LYS A 7 9.60 -12.21 -33.66
N GLU A 8 9.36 -11.20 -34.49
CA GLU A 8 9.61 -11.28 -35.94
C GLU A 8 11.10 -11.38 -36.27
N MET A 9 11.92 -10.65 -35.52
CA MET A 9 13.37 -10.61 -35.75
C MET A 9 14.04 -11.94 -35.37
N CYS A 10 13.68 -12.52 -34.22
CA CYS A 10 14.22 -13.80 -33.78
C CYS A 10 13.82 -14.95 -34.72
N ILE A 11 12.58 -14.98 -35.22
CA ILE A 11 12.11 -16.03 -36.14
C ILE A 11 12.83 -15.96 -37.49
N LYS A 12 13.02 -14.75 -38.04
CA LYS A 12 13.72 -14.56 -39.32
C LYS A 12 15.20 -14.91 -39.22
N PHE A 13 15.85 -14.56 -38.10
CA PHE A 13 17.26 -14.88 -37.87
C PHE A 13 17.51 -16.38 -37.73
N PHE A 14 16.68 -17.09 -36.94
CA PHE A 14 16.81 -18.53 -36.74
C PHE A 14 16.54 -19.33 -38.03
N ARG A 15 15.56 -18.90 -38.83
CA ARG A 15 15.21 -19.54 -40.11
C ARG A 15 16.28 -19.35 -41.19
N GLN A 16 17.06 -18.27 -41.12
CA GLN A 16 18.12 -17.99 -42.09
C GLN A 16 19.43 -18.73 -41.79
N TYR A 17 19.73 -19.01 -40.51
CA TYR A 17 20.93 -19.75 -40.12
C TYR A 17 20.74 -21.27 -39.96
N GLY A 18 19.51 -21.77 -39.85
CA GLY A 18 19.22 -23.18 -39.58
C GLY A 18 19.33 -24.17 -40.75
N ARG A 19 19.86 -23.81 -41.93
CA ARG A 19 19.79 -24.68 -43.14
C ARG A 19 21.05 -25.45 -43.54
N GLN A 20 22.13 -25.46 -42.76
CA GLN A 20 23.25 -26.38 -43.04
C GLN A 20 24.02 -26.78 -41.78
N ILE A 21 23.61 -27.86 -41.11
CA ILE A 21 24.51 -28.62 -40.24
C ILE A 21 24.28 -30.10 -40.51
N GLY A 22 25.15 -30.69 -41.34
CA GLY A 22 25.31 -32.13 -41.46
C GLY A 22 26.09 -32.70 -40.27
N ASN A 23 25.85 -33.97 -39.97
CA ASN A 23 26.38 -34.76 -38.85
C ASN A 23 27.90 -34.60 -38.59
N GLN A 24 28.29 -33.58 -37.83
CA GLN A 24 29.55 -33.57 -37.10
C GLN A 24 29.26 -33.20 -35.64
N ALA A 25 29.45 -34.17 -34.76
CA ALA A 25 29.17 -34.08 -33.33
C ALA A 25 30.30 -33.36 -32.58
N GLY A 26 30.53 -32.09 -32.91
CA GLY A 26 31.46 -31.21 -32.23
C GLY A 26 30.81 -29.87 -31.93
N PHE A 27 30.82 -29.45 -30.67
CA PHE A 27 30.32 -28.15 -30.23
C PHE A 27 31.12 -27.05 -30.94
N SER A 28 30.46 -26.18 -31.71
CA SER A 28 31.16 -25.09 -32.40
C SER A 28 31.30 -23.88 -31.47
N PHE A 29 32.41 -23.13 -31.60
CA PHE A 29 32.59 -21.88 -30.86
C PHE A 29 31.45 -20.88 -31.13
N ILE A 30 30.91 -20.87 -32.35
CA ILE A 30 29.82 -19.97 -32.73
C ILE A 30 28.50 -20.33 -32.02
N GLU A 31 28.25 -21.61 -31.77
CA GLU A 31 27.08 -22.08 -31.02
C GLU A 31 27.12 -21.63 -29.56
N LEU A 32 28.29 -21.72 -28.91
CA LEU A 32 28.49 -21.19 -27.56
C LEU A 32 28.33 -19.66 -27.52
N MET A 33 28.86 -18.94 -28.52
CA MET A 33 28.74 -17.47 -28.60
C MET A 33 27.28 -17.02 -28.68
N VAL A 34 26.46 -17.68 -29.50
CA VAL A 34 25.03 -17.36 -29.62
C VAL A 34 24.31 -17.60 -28.29
N VAL A 35 24.61 -18.70 -27.58
CA VAL A 35 24.01 -19.00 -26.28
C VAL A 35 24.35 -17.93 -25.23
N VAL A 36 25.61 -17.52 -25.10
CA VAL A 36 25.99 -16.49 -24.11
C VAL A 36 25.43 -15.11 -24.44
N ILE A 37 25.25 -14.78 -25.73
CA ILE A 37 24.59 -13.55 -26.16
C ILE A 37 23.11 -13.56 -25.76
N ILE A 38 22.39 -14.67 -26.00
CA ILE A 38 20.98 -14.80 -25.60
C ILE A 38 20.85 -14.74 -24.08
N LEU A 39 21.74 -15.40 -23.32
CA LEU A 39 21.77 -15.32 -21.86
C LEU A 39 22.06 -13.89 -21.36
N GLY A 40 22.96 -13.14 -22.01
CA GLY A 40 23.23 -11.75 -21.67
C GLY A 40 22.03 -10.83 -21.90
N ILE A 41 21.29 -11.02 -22.99
CA ILE A 41 20.06 -10.27 -23.27
C ILE A 41 18.97 -10.62 -22.26
N LEU A 42 18.76 -11.91 -21.99
CA LEU A 42 17.74 -12.36 -21.05
C LEU A 42 18.05 -11.92 -19.61
N ALA A 43 19.31 -11.94 -19.19
CA ALA A 43 19.73 -11.46 -17.87
C ALA A 43 19.39 -9.97 -17.65
N GLY A 44 19.47 -9.14 -18.68
CA GLY A 44 19.11 -7.72 -18.61
C GLY A 44 17.61 -7.42 -18.74
N ALA A 45 16.80 -8.38 -19.22
CA ALA A 45 15.39 -8.16 -19.54
C ALA A 45 14.42 -8.43 -18.38
N ILE A 46 14.90 -8.96 -17.26
CA ILE A 46 14.07 -9.26 -16.09
C ILE A 46 14.14 -8.08 -15.12
N VAL A 47 13.29 -7.07 -15.34
CA VAL A 47 12.98 -6.06 -14.33
C VAL A 47 11.61 -6.41 -13.73
N PRO A 48 11.54 -6.94 -12.50
CA PRO A 48 10.26 -7.25 -11.87
C PRO A 48 9.55 -5.94 -11.47
N ARG A 49 8.48 -5.55 -12.19
CA ARG A 49 7.61 -4.41 -11.83
C ARG A 49 6.53 -4.82 -10.80
N TYR A 50 6.94 -5.30 -9.63
CA TYR A 50 6.00 -5.76 -8.59
C TYR A 50 5.73 -4.78 -7.45
N MET A 51 6.40 -3.61 -7.40
CA MET A 51 6.25 -2.66 -6.29
C MET A 51 4.88 -1.99 -6.26
N ASP A 52 4.32 -1.60 -7.40
CA ASP A 52 3.07 -0.82 -7.48
C ASP A 52 1.85 -1.50 -6.84
N LYS A 53 1.80 -2.83 -6.75
CA LYS A 53 0.66 -3.55 -6.16
C LYS A 53 0.68 -3.57 -4.64
N ALA A 54 1.87 -3.75 -4.06
CA ALA A 54 2.05 -3.76 -2.62
C ALA A 54 1.74 -2.37 -2.04
N ASP A 55 2.20 -1.33 -2.73
CA ASP A 55 2.01 0.06 -2.29
C ASP A 55 0.54 0.48 -2.39
N LYS A 56 -0.16 0.12 -3.47
CA LYS A 56 -1.62 0.31 -3.56
C LYS A 56 -2.38 -0.43 -2.47
N ALA A 57 -1.98 -1.66 -2.14
CA ALA A 57 -2.62 -2.42 -1.08
C ALA A 57 -2.46 -1.76 0.30
N LYS A 58 -1.32 -1.09 0.55
CA LYS A 58 -1.12 -0.29 1.76
C LYS A 58 -2.08 0.89 1.81
N ILE A 59 -2.14 1.70 0.76
CA ILE A 59 -3.05 2.86 0.68
C ILE A 59 -4.51 2.43 0.94
N VAL A 60 -4.98 1.39 0.25
CA VAL A 60 -6.34 0.85 0.45
C VAL A 60 -6.54 0.35 1.88
N LYS A 61 -5.52 -0.30 2.47
CA LYS A 61 -5.59 -0.73 3.87
C LYS A 61 -5.75 0.45 4.84
N ALA A 62 -5.00 1.53 4.64
CA ALA A 62 -5.13 2.72 5.48
C ALA A 62 -6.53 3.33 5.39
N GLN A 63 -7.10 3.41 4.19
CA GLN A 63 -8.47 3.89 3.98
C GLN A 63 -9.51 3.03 4.71
N VAL A 64 -9.38 1.70 4.61
CA VAL A 64 -10.27 0.76 5.33
C VAL A 64 -10.15 0.92 6.83
N ASP A 65 -8.92 1.07 7.34
CA ASP A 65 -8.67 1.26 8.77
C ASP A 65 -9.27 2.60 9.25
N ILE A 66 -9.14 3.70 8.49
CA ILE A 66 -9.77 5.01 8.80
C ILE A 66 -11.30 4.88 8.87
N ALA A 67 -11.93 4.23 7.88
CA ALA A 67 -13.38 4.02 7.87
C ALA A 67 -13.86 3.17 9.07
N ALA A 68 -13.07 2.18 9.48
CA ALA A 68 -13.35 1.37 10.67
C ALA A 68 -13.24 2.22 11.95
N ILE A 69 -12.18 3.03 12.09
CA ILE A 69 -11.99 3.94 13.23
C ILE A 69 -13.14 4.96 13.30
N GLU A 70 -13.53 5.55 12.18
CA GLU A 70 -14.67 6.47 12.10
C GLU A 70 -15.97 5.82 12.58
N THR A 71 -16.22 4.58 12.17
CA THR A 71 -17.39 3.81 12.62
C THR A 71 -17.37 3.62 14.14
N SER A 72 -16.22 3.26 14.70
CA SER A 72 -16.04 3.12 16.16
C SER A 72 -16.23 4.44 16.90
N LEU A 73 -15.72 5.55 16.38
CA LEU A 73 -15.93 6.90 16.94
C LEU A 73 -17.41 7.29 16.93
N LYS A 74 -18.14 6.98 15.85
CA LYS A 74 -19.58 7.22 15.77
C LYS A 74 -20.33 6.41 16.83
N MET A 75 -19.98 5.15 17.04
CA MET A 75 -20.57 4.32 18.11
C MET A 75 -20.27 4.89 19.50
N TYR A 76 -19.03 5.31 19.75
CA TYR A 76 -18.66 5.97 21.01
C TYR A 76 -19.53 7.20 21.27
N LYS A 77 -19.76 8.04 20.25
CA LYS A 77 -20.62 9.21 20.36
C LYS A 77 -22.09 8.84 20.55
N LEU A 78 -22.59 7.76 19.94
CA LEU A 78 -23.96 7.31 20.15
C LEU A 78 -24.22 6.93 21.61
N ASP A 79 -23.26 6.26 22.26
CA ASP A 79 -23.40 5.85 23.65
C ASP A 79 -23.18 7.01 24.63
N ASN A 80 -22.19 7.87 24.37
CA ASN A 80 -21.72 8.86 25.34
C ASN A 80 -22.20 10.30 25.05
N GLY A 81 -22.71 10.55 23.85
CA GLY A 81 -23.19 11.85 23.38
C GLY A 81 -22.11 12.77 22.81
N PHE A 82 -20.83 12.43 22.97
CA PHE A 82 -19.69 13.22 22.49
C PHE A 82 -18.59 12.32 21.94
N TYR A 83 -17.72 12.87 21.07
CA TYR A 83 -16.51 12.17 20.63
C TYR A 83 -15.40 12.30 21.67
N PRO A 84 -14.45 11.35 21.74
CA PRO A 84 -13.25 11.49 22.56
C PRO A 84 -12.52 12.81 22.27
N THR A 85 -11.85 13.37 23.27
CA THR A 85 -10.99 14.54 23.04
C THR A 85 -9.68 14.13 22.39
N THR A 86 -8.95 15.09 21.83
CA THR A 86 -7.60 14.85 21.28
C THR A 86 -6.65 14.25 22.33
N GLU A 87 -6.75 14.70 23.58
CA GLU A 87 -5.92 14.18 24.69
C GLU A 87 -6.28 12.75 25.08
N GLN A 88 -7.57 12.39 25.04
CA GLN A 88 -8.02 11.01 25.24
C GLN A 88 -7.62 10.12 24.06
N GLY A 89 -7.61 10.69 22.84
CA GLY A 89 -7.17 10.04 21.62
C GLY A 89 -8.02 8.83 21.21
N LEU A 90 -7.46 8.02 20.31
CA LEU A 90 -8.09 6.76 19.86
C LEU A 90 -8.06 5.67 20.95
N LEU A 91 -7.26 5.84 22.01
CA LEU A 91 -7.23 4.91 23.14
C LEU A 91 -8.56 4.86 23.90
N ALA A 92 -9.34 5.95 23.88
CA ALA A 92 -10.68 5.99 24.46
C ALA A 92 -11.67 4.98 23.82
N LEU A 93 -11.33 4.44 22.64
CA LEU A 93 -12.12 3.42 21.95
C LEU A 93 -11.87 2.00 22.49
N ILE A 94 -10.76 1.79 23.19
CA ILE A 94 -10.39 0.45 23.73
C ILE A 94 -10.36 0.44 25.25
N GLU A 95 -10.07 1.56 25.88
CA GLU A 95 -10.02 1.72 27.33
C GLU A 95 -10.89 2.91 27.74
N LYS A 96 -11.58 2.76 28.87
CA LYS A 96 -12.41 3.84 29.40
C LYS A 96 -11.51 5.00 29.84
N PRO A 97 -11.65 6.20 29.23
CA PRO A 97 -10.84 7.34 29.63
C PRO A 97 -11.20 7.80 31.05
N THR A 98 -10.16 8.16 31.81
CA THR A 98 -10.28 8.71 33.17
C THR A 98 -10.24 10.24 33.20
N THR A 99 -9.77 10.86 32.11
CA THR A 99 -9.72 12.31 31.91
C THR A 99 -11.07 12.87 31.53
N ASP A 100 -11.42 14.06 32.01
CA ASP A 100 -12.65 14.73 31.65
C ASP A 100 -12.70 15.10 30.15
N PRO A 101 -13.86 14.94 29.48
CA PRO A 101 -15.12 14.42 30.01
C PRO A 101 -15.13 12.89 30.15
N VAL A 102 -15.43 12.38 31.34
CA VAL A 102 -15.51 10.94 31.61
C VAL A 102 -16.83 10.36 31.07
N PRO A 103 -16.78 9.36 30.17
CA PRO A 103 -17.97 8.74 29.60
C PRO A 103 -18.75 7.95 30.66
N ARG A 104 -20.06 8.21 30.74
CA ARG A 104 -20.96 7.53 31.68
C ARG A 104 -21.43 6.17 31.18
N SER A 105 -21.61 6.02 29.87
CA SER A 105 -22.16 4.82 29.22
C SER A 105 -21.13 4.15 28.29
N TRP A 106 -19.86 4.14 28.71
CA TRP A 106 -18.79 3.49 27.95
C TRP A 106 -19.02 1.98 27.88
N ASN A 107 -18.96 1.41 26.68
CA ASN A 107 -19.13 -0.02 26.48
C ASN A 107 -17.92 -0.80 27.02
N GLU A 108 -18.14 -1.66 28.03
CA GLU A 108 -17.08 -2.45 28.69
C GLU A 108 -16.26 -3.34 27.74
N ASN A 109 -16.85 -3.74 26.61
CA ASN A 109 -16.15 -4.54 25.59
C ASN A 109 -15.27 -3.70 24.66
N GLY A 110 -15.34 -2.37 24.77
CA GLY A 110 -14.72 -1.42 23.86
C GLY A 110 -15.49 -1.26 22.54
N TYR A 111 -14.95 -0.43 21.66
CA TYR A 111 -15.51 -0.07 20.35
C TYR A 111 -14.74 -0.72 19.18
N PHE A 112 -13.80 -1.62 19.47
CA PHE A 112 -13.06 -2.41 18.49
C PHE A 112 -13.16 -3.91 18.78
N GLU A 113 -13.39 -4.71 17.74
CA GLU A 113 -13.47 -6.18 17.85
C GLU A 113 -12.22 -6.83 18.45
N LYS A 114 -11.04 -6.26 18.16
CA LYS A 114 -9.74 -6.80 18.59
C LYS A 114 -9.14 -6.06 19.78
N GLN A 115 -9.90 -5.19 20.44
CA GLN A 115 -9.46 -4.34 21.58
C GLN A 115 -8.10 -3.66 21.35
N ARG A 116 -7.81 -3.30 20.09
CA ARG A 116 -6.58 -2.63 19.70
C ARG A 116 -6.90 -1.60 18.62
N VAL A 117 -6.28 -0.44 18.73
CA VAL A 117 -6.28 0.54 17.66
C VAL A 117 -5.34 0.02 16.58
N PRO A 118 -5.79 -0.12 15.31
CA PRO A 118 -4.90 -0.53 14.23
C PRO A 118 -3.83 0.54 14.03
N LYS A 119 -2.61 0.09 13.74
CA LYS A 119 -1.56 0.96 13.18
C LYS A 119 -1.75 1.07 11.69
N ASP A 120 -1.25 2.15 11.13
CA ASP A 120 -1.26 2.32 9.69
C ASP A 120 -0.37 1.26 8.99
N PRO A 121 -0.48 1.12 7.65
CA PRO A 121 0.29 0.14 6.88
C PRO A 121 1.82 0.33 6.92
N TRP A 122 2.29 1.49 7.37
CA TRP A 122 3.70 1.85 7.47
C TRP A 122 4.22 1.75 8.92
N GLY A 123 3.33 1.47 9.87
CA GLY A 123 3.64 1.20 11.28
C GLY A 123 3.49 2.42 12.19
N ALA A 124 3.06 3.57 11.66
CA ALA A 124 2.74 4.75 12.43
C ALA A 124 1.33 4.68 13.05
N GLU A 125 1.09 5.53 14.04
CA GLU A 125 -0.23 5.68 14.66
C GLU A 125 -1.06 6.69 13.88
N TYR A 126 -2.36 6.43 13.76
CA TYR A 126 -3.28 7.39 13.16
C TYR A 126 -3.38 8.63 14.05
N VAL A 127 -3.28 9.80 13.42
CA VAL A 127 -3.46 11.08 14.10
C VAL A 127 -4.96 11.34 14.20
N TYR A 128 -5.42 11.65 15.40
CA TYR A 128 -6.81 11.99 15.69
C TYR A 128 -6.88 13.37 16.32
N LEU A 129 -7.74 14.24 15.77
CA LEU A 129 -8.00 15.57 16.29
C LEU A 129 -9.50 15.78 16.49
N CYS A 130 -9.87 16.23 17.69
CA CYS A 130 -11.23 16.60 18.06
C CYS A 130 -11.19 17.81 19.02
N PRO A 131 -11.82 18.94 18.66
CA PRO A 131 -12.56 19.18 17.41
C PRO A 131 -11.65 19.18 16.17
N GLY A 132 -12.16 18.68 15.05
CA GLY A 132 -11.45 18.68 13.77
C GLY A 132 -11.37 20.07 13.14
N VAL A 133 -10.38 20.27 12.27
CA VAL A 133 -10.25 21.45 11.41
C VAL A 133 -11.21 21.36 10.23
N HIS A 134 -11.40 20.16 9.66
CA HIS A 134 -12.20 19.95 8.45
C HIS A 134 -13.59 19.37 8.72
N GLY A 135 -13.87 18.95 9.96
CA GLY A 135 -15.18 18.45 10.33
C GLY A 135 -15.37 18.34 11.84
N THR A 136 -16.19 17.38 12.28
CA THR A 136 -16.38 17.12 13.71
C THR A 136 -15.12 16.56 14.37
N PHE A 137 -14.38 15.73 13.63
CA PHE A 137 -13.08 15.20 13.99
C PHE A 137 -12.30 14.92 12.71
N ASP A 138 -10.99 14.91 12.86
CA ASP A 138 -10.05 14.67 11.77
C ASP A 138 -9.23 13.41 12.09
N LEU A 139 -9.10 12.52 11.10
CA LEU A 139 -8.26 11.32 11.11
C LEU A 139 -7.27 11.40 9.97
N ILE A 140 -5.98 11.22 10.27
CA ILE A 140 -4.89 11.35 9.29
C ILE A 140 -3.92 10.17 9.44
N SER A 141 -3.48 9.62 8.32
CA SER A 141 -2.24 8.85 8.21
C SER A 141 -1.32 9.58 7.24
N TYR A 142 -0.09 9.89 7.68
CA TYR A 142 0.92 10.62 6.93
C TYR A 142 1.66 9.77 5.88
N GLY A 143 1.06 8.67 5.41
CA GLY A 143 1.68 7.79 4.43
C GLY A 143 3.03 7.20 4.87
N ALA A 144 3.87 6.88 3.88
CA ALA A 144 5.15 6.20 4.10
C ALA A 144 6.27 7.07 4.70
N ASP A 145 6.21 8.38 4.53
CA ASP A 145 7.22 9.33 5.02
C ASP A 145 6.91 9.89 6.40
N SER A 146 5.69 9.66 6.93
CA SER A 146 5.28 10.12 8.27
C SER A 146 5.34 11.65 8.42
N GLU A 147 5.29 12.37 7.30
CA GLU A 147 5.25 13.83 7.24
C GLU A 147 3.97 14.27 6.55
N SER A 148 3.48 15.48 6.86
CA SER A 148 2.30 16.00 6.18
C SER A 148 2.60 16.37 4.73
N GLY A 149 1.71 15.95 3.83
CA GLY A 149 1.76 16.22 2.40
C GLY A 149 2.11 14.96 1.61
N GLY A 150 3.12 15.08 0.74
CA GLY A 150 3.61 13.96 -0.08
C GLY A 150 2.76 13.63 -1.32
N GLU A 151 3.27 12.70 -2.12
CA GLU A 151 2.60 12.18 -3.32
C GLU A 151 2.66 10.65 -3.36
N GLY A 152 1.65 10.01 -3.96
CA GLY A 152 1.61 8.56 -4.13
C GLY A 152 1.53 7.82 -2.79
N ILE A 153 2.55 7.02 -2.45
CA ILE A 153 2.60 6.26 -1.19
C ILE A 153 2.90 7.15 0.03
N ASN A 154 3.43 8.34 -0.22
CA ASN A 154 3.72 9.35 0.79
C ASN A 154 2.55 10.32 0.99
N ALA A 155 1.49 10.22 0.17
CA ALA A 155 0.37 11.11 0.29
C ALA A 155 -0.39 10.85 1.61
N ASP A 156 -0.75 11.94 2.28
CA ASP A 156 -1.66 11.91 3.42
C ASP A 156 -2.98 11.23 3.05
N ILE A 157 -3.45 10.35 3.94
CA ILE A 157 -4.75 9.69 3.82
C ILE A 157 -5.63 10.20 4.95
N THR A 158 -6.71 10.89 4.59
CA THR A 158 -7.57 11.61 5.54
C THR A 158 -9.02 11.13 5.45
N ASN A 159 -9.86 11.48 6.43
CA ASN A 159 -11.29 11.12 6.42
C ASN A 159 -12.20 12.11 5.67
N TRP A 160 -11.71 13.30 5.28
CA TRP A 160 -12.52 14.31 4.59
C TRP A 160 -12.23 14.41 3.09
N GLU A 161 -11.08 13.94 2.62
CA GLU A 161 -10.80 13.87 1.18
C GLU A 161 -11.44 12.62 0.59
N GLU A 162 -12.53 12.81 -0.15
CA GLU A 162 -13.05 11.77 -1.05
C GLU A 162 -12.04 11.60 -2.20
N GLN A 163 -11.34 10.47 -2.21
CA GLN A 163 -10.46 10.12 -3.32
C GLN A 163 -11.32 9.63 -4.50
N GLU A 164 -11.61 10.54 -5.45
CA GLU A 164 -12.24 10.23 -6.75
C GLU A 164 -11.40 9.29 -7.63
#